data_AF-A0A347UEH4-F1
#
_entry.id   AF-A0A347UEH4-F1
#
_cell.length_a   1.000
_cell.length_b   1.000
_cell.length_c   1.000
_cell.angle_alpha   90.00
_cell.angle_beta   90.00
_cell.angle_gamma   90.00
#
_symmetry.space_group_name_H-M   'P 1'
#
loop_
_entity.id
_entity.type
_entity.pdbx_description
1 polymer ?
#
loop_
_entity_poly.entity_id
_entity_poly.type
_entity_poly.pdbx_seq_one_letter_code
_entity_poly.pdbx_strand_id
1 'polypeptide(L)' 'MPDTVRPLWRELPLTRGTLLERGLRVHGVWTMHIGLDMPPRVYVDWQSEPNRHERAVSEHLVVARKIIHIEPGGNKPWME' A
#
# COMPACT_ATOMS: atom_id res chain seq x y z
N MET A 1 1.41 -25.50 18.86
CA MET A 1 0.50 -24.72 17.99
C MET A 1 1.26 -23.46 17.65
N PRO A 2 1.54 -23.12 16.38
CA PRO A 2 2.28 -21.91 16.12
C PRO A 2 1.37 -20.74 16.48
N ASP A 3 1.89 -19.86 17.33
CA ASP A 3 1.25 -18.64 17.78
C ASP A 3 0.60 -17.94 16.60
N THR A 4 -0.69 -17.63 16.74
CA THR A 4 -1.45 -16.84 15.78
C THR A 4 -0.90 -15.41 15.85
N VAL A 5 0.26 -15.18 15.24
CA VAL A 5 0.83 -13.85 15.09
C VAL A 5 -0.23 -13.05 14.37
N ARG A 6 -0.89 -12.14 15.09
CA ARG A 6 -1.79 -11.17 14.47
C ARG A 6 -1.00 -10.54 13.33
N PRO A 7 -1.53 -10.54 12.11
CA PRO A 7 -0.79 -9.97 11.01
C PRO A 7 -0.46 -8.51 11.33
N LEU A 8 0.82 -8.23 11.54
CA LEU A 8 1.25 -6.90 11.90
C LEU A 8 1.28 -6.06 10.62
N TRP A 9 0.36 -5.11 10.53
CA TRP A 9 0.38 -4.11 9.49
C TRP A 9 1.64 -3.25 9.61
N ARG A 10 2.31 -3.05 8.47
CA ARG A 10 3.52 -2.23 8.38
C ARG A 10 3.34 -1.20 7.27
N GLU A 11 3.63 0.05 7.59
CA GLU A 11 3.76 1.09 6.57
C GLU A 11 5.07 0.87 5.79
N LEU A 12 5.04 1.19 4.50
CA LEU A 12 6.19 1.23 3.59
C LEU A 12 6.54 2.70 3.33
N PRO A 13 7.23 3.40 4.26
CA PRO A 13 7.42 4.84 4.20
C PRO A 13 8.28 5.28 3.01
N LEU A 14 9.28 4.49 2.61
CA LEU A 14 10.11 4.78 1.44
C LEU A 14 9.29 4.72 0.15
N THR A 15 8.46 3.69 -0.01
CA THR A 15 7.55 3.56 -1.15
C THR A 15 6.57 4.74 -1.19
N ARG A 16 5.96 5.10 -0.04
CA ARG A 16 5.11 6.28 0.07
C ARG A 16 5.85 7.55 -0.36
N GLY A 17 7.09 7.76 0.12
CA GLY A 17 7.92 8.90 -0.24
C GLY A 17 8.13 9.01 -1.75
N THR A 18 8.50 7.90 -2.41
CA THR A 18 8.65 7.85 -3.87
C THR A 18 7.36 8.19 -4.62
N LEU A 19 6.19 7.75 -4.14
CA LEU A 19 4.92 8.12 -4.76
C LEU A 19 4.64 9.62 -4.61
N LEU A 20 4.88 10.20 -3.43
CA LEU A 20 4.71 11.65 -3.19
C LEU A 20 5.66 12.48 -4.06
N GLU A 21 6.92 12.08 -4.20
CA GLU A 21 7.91 12.73 -5.09
C GLU A 21 7.49 12.70 -6.57
N ARG A 22 6.70 11.69 -6.95
CA ARG A 22 6.12 11.57 -8.30
C ARG A 22 4.78 12.31 -8.45
N GLY A 23 4.36 13.06 -7.44
CA GLY A 23 3.15 13.89 -7.45
C GLY A 23 1.87 13.14 -7.13
N LEU A 24 1.94 11.89 -6.63
CA LEU A 24 0.75 11.11 -6.29
C LEU A 24 0.22 11.50 -4.91
N ARG A 25 -1.10 11.55 -4.78
CA ARG A 25 -1.79 11.99 -3.56
C ARG A 25 -2.15 10.78 -2.70
N VAL A 26 -1.19 10.29 -1.93
CA VAL A 26 -1.35 9.11 -1.05
C VAL A 26 -1.22 9.48 0.43
N HIS A 27 -2.04 8.86 1.29
CA HIS A 27 -1.90 8.92 2.74
C HIS A 27 -0.79 7.98 3.22
N GLY A 28 -0.74 6.77 2.67
CA GLY A 28 0.19 5.74 3.11
C GLY A 28 0.21 4.53 2.18
N VAL A 29 1.23 3.70 2.38
CA VAL A 29 1.39 2.42 1.67
C VAL A 29 1.61 1.35 2.72
N TRP A 30 0.85 0.26 2.67
CA TRP A 30 0.77 -0.72 3.75
C TRP A 30 0.90 -2.16 3.25
N THR A 31 1.48 -3.03 4.08
CA THR A 31 1.52 -4.47 3.84
C THR A 31 1.47 -5.26 5.16
N MET A 32 1.05 -6.52 5.08
CA MET A 32 1.18 -7.51 6.16
C MET A 32 2.39 -8.43 5.94
N HIS A 33 3.17 -8.21 4.88
CA HIS A 33 4.30 -9.07 4.54
C HIS A 33 5.47 -8.85 5.51
N ILE A 34 6.02 -9.97 6.00
CA ILE A 34 7.18 -10.01 6.88
C ILE A 34 8.25 -10.82 6.15
N GLY A 35 9.13 -10.13 5.43
CA GLY A 35 10.14 -10.76 4.57
C GLY A 35 10.94 -9.74 3.77
N LEU A 36 12.00 -10.23 3.10
CA LEU A 36 12.81 -9.47 2.15
C LEU A 36 12.40 -9.77 0.69
N ASP A 37 11.50 -10.72 0.49
CA ASP A 37 10.96 -11.09 -0.81
C ASP A 37 9.82 -10.17 -1.24
N MET A 38 9.31 -10.40 -2.46
CA MET A 38 8.25 -9.57 -3.02
C MET A 38 6.95 -9.74 -2.23
N PRO A 39 6.38 -8.66 -1.68
CA PRO A 39 5.12 -8.74 -0.94
C PRO A 39 3.98 -9.31 -1.79
N PRO A 40 3.16 -10.24 -1.26
CA PRO A 40 2.01 -10.77 -1.98
C PRO A 40 0.92 -9.71 -2.21
N ARG A 41 0.77 -8.76 -1.27
CA ARG A 41 -0.20 -7.66 -1.36
C ARG A 41 0.41 -6.40 -0.78
N VAL A 42 0.24 -5.29 -1.49
CA VAL A 42 0.51 -3.94 -1.01
C VAL A 42 -0.74 -3.10 -1.20
N TYR A 43 -1.07 -2.31 -0.18
CA TYR A 43 -2.24 -1.45 -0.14
C TYR A 43 -1.78 0.00 -0.28
N VAL A 44 -2.31 0.73 -1.25
CA VAL A 44 -2.05 2.14 -1.46
C VAL A 44 -3.28 2.92 -1.02
N ASP A 45 -3.16 3.69 0.06
CA ASP A 45 -4.22 4.52 0.63
C ASP A 45 -4.19 5.90 -0.01
N TRP A 46 -5.22 6.25 -0.77
CA TRP A 46 -5.29 7.49 -1.54
C TRP A 46 -5.98 8.61 -0.77
N GLN A 47 -5.50 9.84 -0.92
CA GLN A 47 -6.12 11.03 -0.31
C GLN A 47 -7.39 11.47 -1.05
N SER A 48 -7.46 11.18 -2.36
CA SER A 48 -8.58 11.47 -3.25
C SER A 48 -8.75 10.31 -4.22
N GLU A 49 -9.88 10.21 -4.91
CA GLU A 49 -10.07 9.19 -5.95
C GLU A 49 -8.97 9.30 -7.02
N PRO A 50 -8.16 8.23 -7.22
CA PRO A 50 -7.03 8.29 -8.14
C PRO A 50 -7.49 8.11 -9.58
N ASN A 51 -7.01 8.99 -10.46
CA ASN A 51 -7.26 8.86 -11.89
C ASN A 51 -6.44 7.71 -12.50
N ARG A 52 -6.69 7.39 -13.78
CA ARG A 52 -6.02 6.30 -14.50
C ARG A 52 -4.49 6.44 -14.52
N HIS A 53 -3.98 7.66 -14.66
CA HIS A 53 -2.54 7.91 -14.69
C HIS A 53 -1.90 7.70 -13.31
N GLU A 54 -2.51 8.23 -12.25
CA GLU A 54 -2.05 8.02 -10.88
C GLU A 54 -1.97 6.51 -10.53
N ARG A 55 -3.00 5.74 -10.90
CA ARG A 55 -2.97 4.27 -10.75
C ARG A 55 -1.82 3.64 -11.52
N ALA A 56 -1.67 3.94 -12.80
CA ALA A 56 -0.60 3.38 -13.63
C ALA A 56 0.80 3.71 -13.10
N VAL A 57 1.03 4.94 -12.62
CA VAL A 57 2.30 5.33 -12.00
C VAL A 57 2.55 4.56 -10.71
N SER A 58 1.52 4.42 -9.85
CA SER A 58 1.67 3.64 -8.62
C SER A 58 1.94 2.17 -8.89
N GLU A 59 1.28 1.58 -9.90
CA GLU A 59 1.48 0.19 -10.31
C GLU A 59 2.87 -0.06 -10.89
N HIS A 60 3.46 0.96 -11.51
CA HIS A 60 4.83 0.90 -12.01
C HIS A 60 5.89 0.99 -10.90
N LEU A 61 5.60 1.75 -9.83
CA LEU A 61 6.57 2.04 -8.76
C LEU A 61 6.50 1.06 -7.59
N VAL A 62 5.31 0.54 -7.28
CA VAL A 62 5.11 -0.38 -6.16
C VAL A 62 5.42 -1.81 -6.60
N VAL A 63 6.44 -2.41 -5.99
CA VAL A 63 6.81 -3.80 -6.25
C VAL A 63 6.00 -4.74 -5.35
N ALA A 64 4.99 -5.40 -5.91
CA ALA A 64 4.16 -6.39 -5.21
C ALA A 64 3.50 -7.34 -6.22
N ARG A 65 3.08 -8.54 -5.77
CA ARG A 65 2.29 -9.45 -6.63
C ARG A 65 0.89 -8.90 -6.93
N LYS A 66 0.32 -8.14 -5.99
CA LYS A 66 -0.97 -7.47 -6.14
C LYS A 66 -0.97 -6.15 -5.41
N ILE A 67 -1.42 -5.11 -6.11
CA ILE A 67 -1.61 -3.77 -5.55
C ILE A 67 -3.10 -3.57 -5.32
N ILE A 68 -3.46 -3.08 -4.15
CA ILE A 68 -4.84 -2.80 -3.75
C ILE A 68 -4.95 -1.31 -3.50
N HIS A 69 -5.72 -0.62 -4.32
CA HIS A 69 -6.00 0.80 -4.15
C HIS A 69 -7.16 0.97 -3.18
N ILE A 70 -6.90 1.67 -2.07
CA ILE A 70 -7.91 2.07 -1.10
C ILE A 70 -8.29 3.51 -1.40
N GLU A 71 -9.49 3.69 -1.94
CA GLU A 71 -10.06 5.00 -2.25
C GLU A 71 -10.51 5.73 -0.97
N PRO A 72 -10.71 7.06 -1.02
CA PRO A 72 -11.21 7.81 0.13
C PRO A 72 -12.51 7.22 0.68
N GLY A 73 -12.56 7.01 2.00
CA GLY A 73 -13.70 6.37 2.67
C GLY A 73 -13.77 4.84 2.53
N GLY A 74 -12.85 4.22 1.78
CA GLY A 74 -12.72 2.77 1.69
C GLY A 74 -12.28 2.14 3.02
N ASN A 75 -12.56 0.84 3.19
CA ASN A 75 -12.15 0.12 4.39
C ASN A 75 -10.61 0.06 4.49
N LYS A 76 -10.06 0.48 5.62
CA LYS A 76 -8.62 0.44 5.92
C LYS A 76 -8.37 -0.66 6.95
N PRO A 77 -7.96 -1.86 6.51
CA PRO A 77 -7.90 -3.04 7.37
C PRO A 77 -6.81 -2.98 8.46
N TRP A 78 -5.98 -1.93 8.49
CA TRP A 78 -5.00 -1.66 9.54
C TRP A 78 -5.52 -0.73 10.66
N MET A 79 -6.74 -0.20 10.54
CA MET A 79 -7.38 0.62 11.57
C MET A 79 -8.39 -0.16 12.42
N GLU A 80 -8.65 -1.44 12.10
CA GLU A 80 -9.47 -2.38 12.87
C GLU A 80 -8.66 -3.04 14.00
#